data_AF-A0A1S3K6R4-F1
#
_entry.id   AF-A0A1S3K6R4-F1
#
_cell.length_a   1.000
_cell.length_b   1.000
_cell.length_c   1.000
_cell.angle_alpha   90.00
_cell.angle_beta   90.00
_cell.angle_gamma   90.00
#
_symmetry.space_group_name_H-M   'P 1'
#
loop_
_entity.id
_entity.type
_entity.pdbx_description
1 polymer ?
#
loop_
_entity_poly.entity_id
_entity_poly.type
_entity_poly.pdbx_seq_one_letter_code
_entity_poly.pdbx_strand_id
1 'polypeptide(L)'
;MAYLDKKTTLNVFDASAKLPSGVLDGNFRWLGSYSECLAVDAYVLYNVTNPDNTTWTADDQFGGQYCTGYVGIQQPGQPPATLSIGLCVPTGCSNQDLKHLLNAFISILRIKSPLLEKAAFACNKQDRPMNSGAIAVICIAGLVVLCVLIGTIYDIVHQNMGFNHKPLIPYAGETKFTSNGAASMGVDEHTPLIHSQKNVGYSNSENSGANGIMHKVLVAFSVYTNGAKVLNTKQASGALTCVNGIRFLSLSWVIWGHTYVFAMTTI
;
A
#
# COMPACT_ATOMS: atom_id res chain seq x y z
N MET A 1 37.25 1.39 -33.82
CA MET A 1 36.40 0.33 -33.23
C MET A 1 35.78 0.92 -31.98
N ALA A 2 34.45 0.91 -31.89
CA ALA A 2 33.75 1.33 -30.68
C ALA A 2 33.76 0.17 -29.67
N TYR A 3 34.05 0.44 -28.41
CA TYR A 3 33.99 -0.58 -27.36
C TYR A 3 33.33 -0.01 -26.11
N LEU A 4 32.55 -0.88 -25.45
CA LEU A 4 31.92 -0.58 -24.18
C LEU A 4 32.92 -0.79 -23.05
N ASP A 5 32.81 0.04 -22.01
CA ASP A 5 33.51 -0.21 -20.77
C ASP A 5 33.09 -1.55 -20.15
N LYS A 6 34.06 -2.28 -19.59
CA LYS A 6 33.85 -3.63 -19.05
C LYS A 6 32.89 -3.63 -17.87
N LYS A 7 32.98 -2.63 -16.98
CA LYS A 7 32.11 -2.52 -15.81
C LYS A 7 30.68 -2.23 -16.25
N THR A 8 30.53 -1.35 -17.23
CA THR A 8 29.22 -1.02 -17.84
C THR A 8 28.57 -2.24 -18.48
N THR A 9 29.34 -3.04 -19.22
CA THR A 9 28.85 -4.28 -19.85
C THR A 9 28.38 -5.29 -18.80
N LEU A 10 29.11 -5.41 -17.68
CA LEU A 10 28.72 -6.28 -16.57
C LEU A 10 27.43 -5.81 -15.88
N ASN A 11 27.26 -4.51 -15.67
CA ASN A 11 26.05 -3.96 -15.07
C ASN A 11 24.80 -4.20 -15.94
N VAL A 12 24.91 -4.02 -17.26
CA VAL A 12 23.80 -4.31 -18.20
C VAL A 12 23.43 -5.80 -18.18
N PHE A 13 24.43 -6.67 -18.10
CA PHE A 13 24.21 -8.11 -18.02
C PHE A 13 23.58 -8.53 -16.69
N ASP A 14 24.07 -8.01 -15.55
CA ASP A 14 23.47 -8.32 -14.24
C ASP A 14 22.05 -7.78 -14.09
N ALA A 15 21.75 -6.64 -14.71
CA ALA A 15 20.39 -6.08 -14.70
C ALA A 15 19.38 -6.87 -15.55
N SER A 16 19.85 -7.70 -16.48
CA SER A 16 19.01 -8.53 -17.35
C SER A 16 18.47 -9.78 -16.65
N ALA A 17 17.69 -10.60 -17.37
CA ALA A 17 16.97 -11.77 -16.86
C ALA A 17 17.78 -12.65 -15.90
N LYS A 18 17.26 -12.81 -14.67
CA LYS A 18 17.77 -13.74 -13.65
C LYS A 18 16.86 -14.96 -13.57
N LEU A 19 17.44 -16.15 -13.54
CA LEU A 19 16.71 -17.41 -13.40
C LEU A 19 16.16 -17.53 -11.96
N PRO A 20 14.84 -17.54 -11.76
CA PRO A 20 14.25 -17.73 -10.45
C PRO A 20 14.26 -19.21 -10.07
N SER A 21 14.10 -19.50 -8.78
CA SER A 21 13.80 -20.84 -8.31
C SER A 21 12.39 -21.28 -8.75
N GLY A 22 12.17 -22.59 -8.86
CA GLY A 22 10.85 -23.14 -9.22
C GLY A 22 10.52 -23.13 -10.71
N VAL A 23 11.52 -23.11 -11.59
CA VAL A 23 11.29 -23.22 -13.05
C VAL A 23 10.53 -24.52 -13.39
N LEU A 24 10.83 -25.62 -12.69
CA LEU A 24 10.13 -26.89 -12.86
C LEU A 24 8.69 -26.87 -12.33
N ASP A 25 8.38 -25.95 -11.41
CA ASP A 25 7.04 -25.74 -10.86
C ASP A 25 6.22 -24.74 -11.69
N GLY A 26 6.74 -24.30 -12.85
CA GLY A 26 6.06 -23.38 -13.76
C GLY A 26 6.40 -21.91 -13.58
N ASN A 27 7.47 -21.57 -12.83
CA ASN A 27 7.92 -20.19 -12.70
C ASN A 27 8.74 -19.72 -13.91
N PHE A 28 8.03 -19.20 -14.92
CA PHE A 28 8.62 -18.68 -16.15
C PHE A 28 8.76 -17.14 -16.17
N ARG A 29 8.90 -16.48 -15.01
CA ARG A 29 9.09 -15.02 -14.92
C ARG A 29 10.54 -14.65 -14.62
N TRP A 30 11.33 -14.36 -15.65
CA TRP A 30 12.77 -14.09 -15.57
C TRP A 30 13.05 -12.60 -15.80
N LEU A 31 12.66 -11.76 -14.85
CA LEU A 31 12.62 -10.30 -15.05
C LEU A 31 13.98 -9.61 -14.79
N GLY A 32 14.85 -10.11 -13.91
CA GLY A 32 16.07 -9.38 -13.57
C GLY A 32 15.80 -8.09 -12.78
N SER A 33 16.70 -7.11 -12.86
CA SER A 33 16.68 -5.88 -12.04
C SER A 33 16.29 -4.65 -12.86
N TYR A 34 15.01 -4.24 -12.76
CA TYR A 34 14.45 -3.09 -13.48
C TYR A 34 15.15 -1.78 -13.14
N SER A 35 15.27 -1.47 -11.85
CA SER A 35 15.83 -0.20 -11.37
C SER A 35 17.31 -0.08 -11.69
N GLU A 36 18.04 -1.19 -11.65
CA GLU A 36 19.46 -1.21 -11.96
C GLU A 36 19.69 -0.97 -13.45
N CYS A 37 18.86 -1.55 -14.32
CA CYS A 37 18.94 -1.31 -15.76
C CYS A 37 18.76 0.17 -16.10
N LEU A 38 17.78 0.83 -15.50
CA LEU A 38 17.51 2.25 -15.74
C LEU A 38 18.57 3.18 -15.14
N ALA A 39 19.27 2.73 -14.10
CA ALA A 39 20.38 3.45 -13.50
C ALA A 39 21.70 3.26 -14.28
N VAL A 40 21.71 2.42 -15.34
CA VAL A 40 22.88 2.29 -16.20
C VAL A 40 23.06 3.57 -17.00
N ASP A 41 24.19 4.20 -16.76
CA ASP A 41 24.71 5.32 -17.53
C ASP A 41 26.05 4.90 -18.14
N ALA A 42 26.09 4.86 -19.47
CA ALA A 42 27.12 4.17 -20.22
C ALA A 42 27.71 5.07 -21.31
N TYR A 43 29.01 4.92 -21.55
CA TYR A 43 29.73 5.68 -22.57
C TYR A 43 30.27 4.72 -23.62
N VAL A 44 30.03 5.03 -24.90
CA VAL A 44 30.69 4.37 -26.03
C VAL A 44 31.90 5.20 -26.40
N LEU A 45 33.09 4.60 -26.29
CA LEU A 45 34.33 5.23 -26.71
C LEU A 45 34.64 4.82 -28.15
N TYR A 46 34.89 5.79 -29.02
CA TYR A 46 35.30 5.53 -30.40
C TYR A 46 36.40 6.49 -30.87
N ASN A 47 37.29 5.99 -31.72
CA ASN A 47 38.36 6.78 -32.30
C ASN A 47 37.85 7.45 -33.58
N VAL A 48 37.90 8.79 -33.61
CA VAL A 48 37.62 9.59 -34.79
C VAL A 48 38.95 9.97 -35.42
N THR A 49 39.10 9.70 -36.72
CA THR A 49 40.28 10.12 -37.50
C THR A 49 39.85 11.27 -38.39
N ASN A 50 40.47 12.43 -38.19
CA ASN A 50 40.23 13.63 -38.99
C ASN A 50 41.06 13.56 -40.31
N PRO A 51 40.70 14.30 -41.38
CA PRO A 51 41.42 14.25 -42.65
C PRO A 51 42.89 14.68 -42.58
N ASP A 52 43.29 15.34 -41.50
CA ASP A 52 44.67 15.73 -41.17
C ASP A 52 45.47 14.60 -40.47
N ASN A 53 44.94 13.37 -40.46
CA ASN A 53 45.53 12.20 -39.80
C ASN A 53 45.62 12.31 -38.27
N THR A 54 44.97 13.29 -37.66
CA THR A 54 44.85 13.35 -36.19
C THR A 54 43.76 12.40 -35.71
N THR A 55 44.04 11.68 -34.63
CA THR A 55 43.08 10.77 -33.99
C THR A 55 42.74 11.29 -32.61
N TRP A 56 41.44 11.34 -32.30
CA TRP A 56 40.95 11.68 -30.98
C TRP A 56 39.83 10.73 -30.57
N THR A 57 39.64 10.58 -29.27
CA THR A 57 38.62 9.69 -28.71
C THR A 57 37.37 10.50 -28.43
N ALA A 58 36.28 10.14 -29.08
CA ALA A 58 34.95 10.65 -28.81
C ALA A 58 34.23 9.71 -27.84
N ASP A 59 33.36 10.27 -27.01
CA ASP A 59 32.45 9.54 -26.15
C ASP A 59 31.00 9.92 -26.43
N ASP A 60 30.14 8.92 -26.65
CA ASP A 60 28.70 9.10 -26.72
C ASP A 60 28.04 8.42 -25.52
N GLN A 61 27.25 9.18 -24.77
CA GLN A 61 26.51 8.70 -23.61
C GLN A 61 25.18 8.07 -24.04
N PHE A 62 24.88 6.89 -23.50
CA PHE A 62 23.58 6.24 -23.66
C PHE A 62 23.06 5.70 -22.33
N GLY A 63 21.76 5.83 -22.13
CA GLY A 63 21.07 5.26 -20.97
C GLY A 63 20.62 3.82 -21.22
N GLY A 64 20.37 3.11 -20.12
CA GLY A 64 19.67 1.83 -20.15
C GLY A 64 18.17 1.98 -20.33
N GLN A 65 17.57 1.05 -21.07
CA GLN A 65 16.15 0.88 -21.29
C GLN A 65 15.78 -0.58 -20.98
N TYR A 66 14.73 -0.74 -20.20
CA TYR A 66 14.26 -2.06 -19.79
C TYR A 66 13.12 -2.54 -20.69
N CYS A 67 13.31 -3.72 -21.29
CA CYS A 67 12.36 -4.36 -22.18
C CYS A 67 11.96 -5.74 -21.66
N THR A 68 10.68 -6.07 -21.66
CA THR A 68 10.17 -7.41 -21.33
C THR A 68 9.71 -8.12 -22.59
N GLY A 69 10.30 -9.27 -22.89
CA GLY A 69 9.88 -10.17 -23.96
C GLY A 69 8.95 -11.26 -23.44
N TYR A 70 7.82 -11.49 -24.12
CA TYR A 70 6.85 -12.53 -23.80
C TYR A 70 6.91 -13.62 -24.88
N VAL A 71 7.24 -14.84 -24.47
CA VAL A 71 7.34 -16.01 -25.33
C VAL A 71 6.32 -17.04 -24.86
N GLY A 72 5.37 -17.40 -25.71
CA GLY A 72 4.46 -18.50 -25.43
C GLY A 72 5.21 -19.82 -25.48
N ILE A 73 5.04 -20.67 -24.48
CA ILE A 73 5.53 -22.05 -24.42
C ILE A 73 4.30 -22.95 -24.51
N GLN A 74 4.23 -23.74 -25.58
CA GLN A 74 3.21 -24.77 -25.75
C GLN A 74 3.89 -26.13 -25.64
N GLN A 75 3.60 -26.85 -24.55
CA GLN A 75 4.02 -28.24 -24.38
C GLN A 75 2.83 -29.17 -24.65
N PRO A 76 3.03 -30.34 -25.28
CA PRO A 76 1.97 -31.31 -25.48
C PRO A 76 1.44 -31.82 -24.13
N GLY A 77 0.15 -31.60 -23.85
CA GLY A 77 -0.49 -32.11 -22.64
C GLY A 77 -0.42 -31.21 -21.39
N GLN A 78 0.12 -30.00 -21.51
CA GLN A 78 0.15 -29.00 -20.42
C GLN A 78 -0.53 -27.69 -20.85
N PRO A 79 -1.04 -26.91 -19.89
CA PRO A 79 -1.63 -25.60 -20.19
C PRO A 79 -0.59 -24.67 -20.85
N PRO A 80 -1.04 -23.76 -21.73
CA PRO A 80 -0.14 -22.78 -22.35
C PRO A 80 0.51 -21.93 -21.26
N ALA A 81 1.84 -21.91 -21.24
CA ALA A 81 2.61 -21.09 -20.33
C ALA A 81 3.22 -19.91 -21.09
N THR A 82 3.41 -18.76 -20.43
CA THR A 82 4.10 -17.62 -21.03
C THR A 82 5.38 -17.38 -20.26
N LEU A 83 6.51 -17.44 -20.96
CA LEU A 83 7.83 -17.08 -20.46
C LEU A 83 8.04 -15.58 -20.65
N SER A 84 8.23 -14.88 -19.55
CA SER A 84 8.50 -13.44 -19.52
C SER A 84 9.98 -13.23 -19.21
N ILE A 85 10.74 -12.64 -20.12
CA ILE A 85 12.18 -12.41 -19.99
C ILE A 85 12.45 -10.90 -20.00
N GLY A 86 13.11 -10.40 -18.96
CA GLY A 86 13.58 -9.01 -18.89
C GLY A 86 14.94 -8.85 -19.55
N LEU A 87 15.08 -7.86 -20.43
CA LEU A 87 16.31 -7.51 -21.11
C LEU A 87 16.65 -6.06 -20.80
N CYS A 88 17.85 -5.83 -20.31
CA CYS A 88 18.42 -4.50 -20.23
C CYS A 88 19.17 -4.18 -21.52
N VAL A 89 18.74 -3.14 -22.23
CA VAL A 89 19.31 -2.74 -23.52
C VAL A 89 19.56 -1.24 -23.56
N PRO A 90 20.43 -0.72 -24.43
CA PRO A 90 20.55 0.72 -24.68
C PRO A 90 19.24 1.34 -25.19
N THR A 91 19.02 2.63 -24.93
CA THR A 91 17.86 3.40 -25.43
C THR A 91 17.70 3.42 -26.96
N GLY A 92 18.77 3.18 -27.71
CA GLY A 92 18.75 3.09 -29.17
C GLY A 92 18.31 1.74 -29.75
N CYS A 93 17.98 0.76 -28.91
CA CYS A 93 17.69 -0.60 -29.35
C CYS A 93 16.32 -0.71 -30.03
N SER A 94 16.26 -1.36 -31.20
CA SER A 94 15.01 -1.59 -31.93
C SER A 94 14.36 -2.93 -31.57
N ASN A 95 13.08 -3.08 -31.92
CA ASN A 95 12.38 -4.36 -31.76
C ASN A 95 12.99 -5.52 -32.58
N GLN A 96 13.76 -5.22 -33.63
CA GLN A 96 14.47 -6.24 -34.41
C GLN A 96 15.70 -6.76 -33.66
N ASP A 97 16.45 -5.85 -33.05
CA ASP A 97 17.64 -6.19 -32.24
C ASP A 97 17.25 -7.05 -31.03
N LEU A 98 16.12 -6.72 -30.40
CA LEU A 98 15.55 -7.51 -29.30
C LEU A 98 15.21 -8.95 -29.73
N LYS A 99 14.68 -9.14 -30.95
CA LYS A 99 14.42 -10.47 -31.49
C LYS A 99 15.71 -11.27 -31.69
N HIS A 100 16.75 -10.63 -32.22
CA HIS A 100 18.05 -11.29 -32.42
C HIS A 100 18.69 -11.69 -31.08
N LEU A 101 18.64 -10.81 -30.09
CA LEU A 101 19.19 -11.06 -28.76
C LEU A 101 18.44 -12.20 -28.04
N LEU A 102 17.11 -12.21 -28.13
CA LEU A 102 16.28 -13.28 -27.60
C LEU A 102 16.55 -14.62 -28.31
N ASN A 103 16.73 -14.61 -29.63
CA ASN A 103 17.05 -15.81 -30.40
C ASN A 103 18.42 -16.39 -29.99
N ALA A 104 19.42 -15.54 -29.80
CA ALA A 104 20.73 -15.97 -29.30
C ALA A 104 20.62 -16.63 -27.92
N PHE A 105 19.84 -16.04 -27.01
CA PHE A 105 19.63 -16.59 -25.66
C PHE A 105 18.90 -17.94 -25.67
N ILE A 106 17.84 -18.07 -26.47
CA ILE A 106 17.06 -19.31 -26.58
C ILE A 106 17.84 -20.42 -27.29
N SER A 107 18.71 -20.07 -28.24
CA SER A 107 19.61 -21.02 -28.91
C SER A 107 20.57 -21.70 -27.92
N ILE A 108 21.07 -20.94 -26.93
CA ILE A 108 21.88 -21.48 -25.84
C ILE A 108 21.08 -22.48 -24.99
N LEU A 109 19.81 -22.19 -24.74
CA LEU A 109 18.91 -23.04 -23.96
C LEU A 109 18.38 -24.26 -24.74
N ARG A 110 18.77 -24.44 -26.02
CA ARG A 110 18.35 -25.57 -26.89
C ARG A 110 16.83 -25.75 -27.00
N ILE A 111 16.04 -24.72 -26.73
CA ILE A 111 14.59 -24.76 -26.86
C ILE A 111 14.26 -24.57 -28.35
N LYS A 112 13.92 -25.67 -29.05
CA LYS A 112 13.42 -25.58 -30.43
C LYS A 112 11.98 -25.08 -30.40
N SER A 113 11.70 -23.94 -31.03
CA SER A 113 10.31 -23.63 -31.33
C SER A 113 10.11 -22.55 -32.42
N PRO A 114 8.99 -22.63 -33.17
CA PRO A 114 8.44 -21.52 -33.98
C PRO A 114 7.83 -20.37 -33.13
N LEU A 115 8.12 -20.31 -31.82
CA LEU A 115 7.48 -19.38 -30.87
C LEU A 115 8.18 -18.02 -30.83
N LEU A 116 9.39 -17.92 -31.39
CA LEU A 116 10.19 -16.70 -31.49
C LEU A 116 9.61 -15.67 -32.46
N GLU A 117 8.89 -16.10 -33.49
CA GLU A 117 8.26 -15.20 -34.46
C GLU A 117 7.10 -14.41 -33.83
N LYS A 118 6.48 -14.98 -32.79
CA LYS A 118 5.37 -14.38 -32.03
C LYS A 118 5.81 -13.71 -30.72
N ALA A 119 7.12 -13.56 -30.49
CA ALA A 119 7.60 -12.88 -29.29
C ALA A 119 7.13 -11.41 -29.30
N ALA A 120 6.37 -11.03 -28.28
CA ALA A 120 5.94 -9.65 -28.06
C ALA A 120 6.92 -8.98 -27.10
N PHE A 121 7.31 -7.73 -27.39
CA PHE A 121 8.19 -6.94 -26.54
C PHE A 121 7.43 -5.74 -26.00
N ALA A 122 7.52 -5.54 -24.68
CA ALA A 122 7.05 -4.33 -24.02
C ALA A 122 8.26 -3.63 -23.41
N CYS A 123 8.67 -2.52 -24.02
CA CYS A 123 9.73 -1.68 -23.48
C CYS A 123 9.11 -0.50 -22.74
N ASN A 124 9.40 -0.39 -21.44
CA ASN A 124 8.93 0.73 -20.66
C ASN A 124 9.87 1.90 -20.93
N LYS A 125 9.37 2.95 -21.60
CA LYS A 125 10.08 4.23 -21.62
C LYS A 125 9.98 4.81 -20.22
N GLN A 126 11.08 5.37 -19.72
CA GLN A 126 11.21 6.00 -18.42
C GLN A 126 10.35 7.29 -18.35
N ASP A 127 9.03 7.13 -18.42
CA ASP A 127 8.04 8.20 -18.35
C ASP A 127 6.82 7.67 -17.60
N ARG A 128 7.01 7.30 -16.33
CA ARG A 128 5.91 7.36 -15.37
C ARG A 128 6.27 8.37 -14.31
N PRO A 129 6.22 9.69 -14.61
CA PRO A 129 6.14 10.67 -13.55
C PRO A 129 4.98 10.24 -12.63
N MET A 130 5.23 10.28 -11.32
CA MET A 130 4.25 9.91 -10.31
C MET A 130 2.92 10.60 -10.67
N ASN A 131 1.88 9.79 -10.94
CA ASN A 131 0.62 10.30 -11.46
C ASN A 131 0.15 11.47 -10.59
N SER A 132 -0.22 12.60 -11.20
CA SER A 132 -0.67 13.80 -10.47
C SER A 132 -1.76 13.47 -9.43
N GLY A 133 -2.60 12.48 -9.72
CA GLY A 133 -3.56 11.94 -8.76
C GLY A 133 -2.93 11.22 -7.55
N ALA A 134 -1.87 10.45 -7.75
CA ALA A 134 -1.19 9.73 -6.67
C ALA A 134 -0.50 10.68 -5.69
N ILE A 135 0.20 11.71 -6.19
CA ILE A 135 0.78 12.74 -5.33
C ILE A 135 -0.31 13.50 -4.55
N ALA A 136 -1.44 13.84 -5.18
CA ALA A 136 -2.55 14.50 -4.49
C ALA A 136 -3.11 13.65 -3.33
N VAL A 137 -3.32 12.35 -3.55
CA VAL A 137 -3.80 11.42 -2.51
C VAL A 137 -2.80 11.32 -1.36
N ILE A 138 -1.50 11.22 -1.65
CA ILE A 138 -0.45 11.17 -0.63
C ILE A 138 -0.45 12.45 0.21
N CYS A 139 -0.57 13.62 -0.42
CA CYS A 139 -0.63 14.90 0.28
C CYS A 139 -1.87 15.01 1.18
N ILE A 140 -3.05 14.64 0.68
CA ILE A 140 -4.30 14.67 1.46
C ILE A 140 -4.21 13.70 2.66
N ALA A 141 -3.74 12.47 2.42
CA ALA A 141 -3.57 11.48 3.49
C ALA A 141 -2.56 11.97 4.54
N GLY A 142 -1.44 12.56 4.11
CA GLY A 142 -0.44 13.16 5.00
C GLY A 142 -1.01 14.30 5.85
N LEU A 143 -1.84 15.17 5.27
CA LEU A 143 -2.50 16.25 6.00
C LEU A 143 -3.48 15.72 7.06
N VAL A 144 -4.27 14.70 6.74
CA VAL A 144 -5.19 14.09 7.71
C VAL A 144 -4.42 13.45 8.86
N VAL A 145 -3.34 12.71 8.57
CA VAL A 145 -2.48 12.10 9.61
C VAL A 145 -1.87 13.18 10.49
N LEU A 146 -1.40 14.28 9.91
CA LEU A 146 -0.85 15.40 10.68
C LEU A 146 -1.92 16.02 11.59
N CYS A 147 -3.14 16.26 11.10
CA CYS A 147 -4.24 16.77 11.92
C CYS A 147 -4.58 15.82 13.08
N VAL A 148 -4.55 14.51 12.84
CA VAL A 148 -4.75 13.48 13.88
C VAL A 148 -3.65 13.51 14.92
N LEU A 149 -2.38 13.60 14.51
CA LEU A 149 -1.24 13.68 15.44
C LEU A 149 -1.32 14.94 16.30
N ILE A 150 -1.59 16.10 15.69
CA ILE A 150 -1.73 17.37 16.41
C ILE A 150 -2.91 17.31 17.39
N GLY A 151 -4.07 16.81 16.95
CA GLY A 151 -5.25 16.67 17.80
C GLY A 151 -5.02 15.72 18.97
N THR A 152 -4.32 14.60 18.73
CA THR A 152 -4.00 13.61 19.77
C THR A 152 -2.97 14.15 20.76
N ILE A 153 -1.92 14.83 20.31
CA ILE A 153 -0.94 15.48 21.20
C ILE A 153 -1.61 16.56 22.04
N TYR A 154 -2.45 17.41 21.42
CA TYR A 154 -3.19 18.45 22.13
C TYR A 154 -4.09 17.85 23.21
N ASP A 155 -4.83 16.79 22.90
CA ASP A 155 -5.73 16.10 23.83
C ASP A 155 -4.95 15.47 25.01
N ILE A 156 -3.84 14.78 24.74
CA ILE A 156 -2.97 14.19 25.78
C ILE A 156 -2.38 15.28 26.69
N VAL A 157 -1.86 16.36 26.10
CA VAL A 157 -1.25 17.46 26.85
C VAL A 157 -2.29 18.20 27.69
N HIS A 158 -3.48 18.44 27.14
CA HIS A 158 -4.59 19.06 27.86
C HIS A 158 -5.08 18.16 29.01
N GLN A 159 -5.10 16.84 28.83
CA GLN A 159 -5.44 15.90 29.91
C GLN A 159 -4.36 15.81 30.99
N ASN A 160 -3.07 15.91 30.62
CA ASN A 160 -1.94 15.81 31.57
C ASN A 160 -1.67 17.11 32.34
N MET A 161 -2.01 18.29 31.78
CA MET A 161 -1.80 19.60 32.42
C MET A 161 -2.93 20.05 33.38
N GLY A 162 -3.80 19.14 33.82
CA GLY A 162 -4.53 19.32 35.08
C GLY A 162 -5.72 20.30 35.06
N PHE A 163 -6.71 20.09 34.18
CA PHE A 163 -8.05 20.65 34.40
C PHE A 163 -9.11 19.55 34.46
N ASN A 164 -9.50 19.23 35.69
CA ASN A 164 -10.73 18.57 36.10
C ASN A 164 -11.13 17.29 35.33
N HIS A 165 -11.01 16.19 36.07
CA HIS A 165 -11.66 14.92 35.82
C HIS A 165 -13.20 15.07 35.80
N LYS A 166 -13.76 15.71 34.77
CA LYS A 166 -15.15 15.55 34.37
C LYS A 166 -15.14 14.81 33.04
N PRO A 167 -15.39 13.49 33.03
CA PRO A 167 -15.73 12.83 31.77
C PRO A 167 -16.92 13.59 31.17
N LEU A 168 -16.82 13.98 29.89
CA LEU A 168 -17.90 14.64 29.13
C LEU A 168 -19.11 13.72 28.86
N ILE A 169 -19.21 12.63 29.61
CA ILE A 169 -20.41 11.84 29.80
C ILE A 169 -20.47 11.58 31.31
N PRO A 170 -21.51 12.03 32.04
CA PRO A 170 -21.79 11.50 33.35
C PRO A 170 -21.97 10.00 33.15
N TYR A 171 -21.01 9.20 33.61
CA TYR A 171 -21.33 7.82 33.92
C TYR A 171 -22.43 7.90 34.96
N ALA A 172 -23.67 7.56 34.55
CA ALA A 172 -24.66 7.07 35.48
C ALA A 172 -24.10 5.76 36.05
N GLY A 173 -23.14 5.90 36.96
CA GLY A 173 -22.88 4.86 37.94
C GLY A 173 -24.16 4.76 38.74
N GLU A 174 -24.77 3.59 38.70
CA GLU A 174 -25.84 3.24 39.62
C GLU A 174 -25.39 3.69 41.01
N THR A 175 -26.20 4.57 41.61
CA THR A 175 -26.09 4.87 43.03
C THR A 175 -26.30 3.54 43.74
N LYS A 176 -25.23 2.99 44.33
CA LYS A 176 -25.38 1.96 45.37
C LYS A 176 -26.21 2.60 46.47
N PHE A 177 -27.51 2.33 46.46
CA PHE A 177 -28.38 2.60 47.58
C PHE A 177 -28.05 1.58 48.66
N THR A 178 -27.23 1.99 49.63
CA THR A 178 -27.16 1.28 50.91
C THR A 178 -28.45 1.55 51.66
N SER A 179 -29.44 0.67 51.54
CA SER A 179 -30.52 0.58 52.52
C SER A 179 -30.22 -0.52 53.52
N ASN A 180 -30.02 -0.11 54.76
CA ASN A 180 -30.17 -0.99 55.91
C ASN A 180 -31.65 -1.38 56.06
N GLY A 181 -31.91 -2.65 56.33
CA GLY A 181 -33.12 -3.08 57.06
C GLY A 181 -34.28 -3.66 56.24
N ALA A 182 -34.33 -4.99 56.24
CA ALA A 182 -35.49 -5.87 56.40
C ALA A 182 -36.66 -5.88 55.37
N ALA A 183 -36.94 -7.11 54.93
CA ALA A 183 -38.23 -7.73 54.58
C ALA A 183 -38.62 -7.92 53.10
N SER A 184 -38.64 -9.22 52.75
CA SER A 184 -39.53 -10.01 51.86
C SER A 184 -39.67 -9.71 50.36
N MET A 185 -39.19 -10.70 49.59
CA MET A 185 -39.84 -11.46 48.50
C MET A 185 -41.20 -10.96 47.95
N GLY A 186 -41.26 -10.82 46.62
CA GLY A 186 -42.47 -10.84 45.78
C GLY A 186 -42.09 -10.62 44.31
N VAL A 187 -42.28 -11.64 43.46
CA VAL A 187 -42.00 -11.61 42.02
C VAL A 187 -43.33 -11.53 41.29
N ASP A 188 -43.70 -10.34 40.81
CA ASP A 188 -44.92 -10.18 40.04
C ASP A 188 -44.67 -9.21 38.88
N GLU A 189 -44.51 -9.79 37.69
CA GLU A 189 -44.41 -9.12 36.40
C GLU A 189 -45.82 -8.66 36.00
N HIS A 190 -46.13 -7.38 36.19
CA HIS A 190 -47.05 -6.56 35.38
C HIS A 190 -47.32 -5.23 36.09
N THR A 191 -46.75 -4.12 35.60
CA THR A 191 -47.29 -2.76 35.73
C THR A 191 -46.53 -1.82 34.77
N PRO A 192 -47.15 -0.71 34.32
CA PRO A 192 -47.05 -0.24 32.93
C PRO A 192 -45.91 0.77 32.67
N LEU A 193 -45.61 0.93 31.39
CA LEU A 193 -44.84 2.03 30.81
C LEU A 193 -45.49 3.38 31.16
N ILE A 194 -44.94 4.10 32.14
CA ILE A 194 -44.79 5.57 32.22
C ILE A 194 -44.22 5.87 33.62
N HIS A 195 -42.90 6.07 33.71
CA HIS A 195 -42.28 6.64 34.90
C HIS A 195 -42.15 8.15 34.72
N SER A 196 -43.05 8.86 35.39
CA SER A 196 -42.84 10.12 36.11
C SER A 196 -41.69 10.99 35.58
N GLN A 197 -42.07 12.03 34.84
CA GLN A 197 -41.25 13.17 34.50
C GLN A 197 -40.88 13.91 35.81
N LYS A 198 -39.81 13.48 36.47
CA LYS A 198 -39.14 14.30 37.48
C LYS A 198 -38.40 15.38 36.70
N ASN A 199 -38.96 16.59 36.70
CA ASN A 199 -38.32 17.79 36.19
C ASN A 199 -37.00 17.99 36.92
N VAL A 200 -35.91 17.51 36.34
CA VAL A 200 -34.56 17.93 36.71
C VAL A 200 -34.39 19.29 36.07
N GLY A 201 -34.50 20.33 36.90
CA GLY A 201 -34.18 21.69 36.50
C GLY A 201 -32.81 21.69 35.83
N TYR A 202 -32.81 22.09 34.56
CA TYR A 202 -31.61 22.43 33.82
C TYR A 202 -30.99 23.64 34.52
N SER A 203 -30.06 23.38 35.45
CA SER A 203 -29.18 24.41 35.95
C SER A 203 -28.20 24.75 34.82
N ASN A 204 -28.47 25.88 34.16
CA ASN A 204 -27.43 26.63 33.47
C ASN A 204 -26.37 26.98 34.51
N SER A 205 -25.34 26.14 34.63
CA SER A 205 -24.09 26.53 35.27
C SER A 205 -23.19 27.08 34.19
N GLU A 206 -23.43 28.34 33.84
CA GLU A 206 -22.36 29.21 33.38
C GLU A 206 -21.34 29.33 34.50
N ASN A 207 -20.16 28.73 34.31
CA ASN A 207 -18.91 29.28 34.83
C ASN A 207 -17.71 28.70 34.04
N SER A 208 -17.37 29.45 32.99
CA SER A 208 -16.02 29.93 32.69
C SER A 208 -14.86 28.91 32.63
N GLY A 209 -14.67 28.40 31.43
CA GLY A 209 -13.37 28.22 30.80
C GLY A 209 -13.60 28.27 29.31
N ALA A 210 -13.33 29.40 28.65
CA ALA A 210 -13.57 29.62 27.24
C ALA A 210 -12.64 28.74 26.38
N ASN A 211 -12.94 27.44 26.31
CA ASN A 211 -12.32 26.56 25.34
C ASN A 211 -12.96 26.91 23.98
N GLY A 212 -12.29 27.78 23.25
CA GLY A 212 -12.74 28.32 21.97
C GLY A 212 -13.05 27.22 20.95
N ILE A 213 -13.69 27.62 19.84
CA ILE A 213 -14.06 26.73 18.72
C ILE A 213 -12.89 25.82 18.29
N MET A 214 -11.67 26.35 18.34
CA MET A 214 -10.41 25.64 18.06
C MET A 214 -10.19 24.41 18.96
N HIS A 215 -10.49 24.46 20.26
CA HIS A 215 -10.40 23.30 21.15
C HIS A 215 -11.38 22.20 20.72
N LYS A 216 -12.63 22.57 20.37
CA LYS A 216 -13.63 21.59 19.89
C LYS A 216 -13.21 20.92 18.59
N VAL A 217 -12.61 21.67 17.67
CA VAL A 217 -12.10 21.14 16.40
C VAL A 217 -10.90 20.21 16.63
N LEU A 218 -9.94 20.60 17.48
CA LEU A 218 -8.76 19.78 17.76
C LEU A 218 -9.09 18.45 18.45
N VAL A 219 -10.02 18.46 19.41
CA VAL A 219 -10.49 17.22 20.07
C VAL A 219 -11.29 16.33 19.10
N ALA A 220 -11.97 16.90 18.10
CA ALA A 220 -12.66 16.12 17.07
C ALA A 220 -11.71 15.29 16.18
N PHE A 221 -10.43 15.66 16.09
CA PHE A 221 -9.40 14.89 15.36
C PHE A 221 -8.56 13.98 16.26
N SER A 222 -8.75 14.02 17.59
CA SER A 222 -8.02 13.14 18.52
C SER A 222 -8.51 11.70 18.41
N VAL A 223 -7.62 10.78 18.05
CA VAL A 223 -7.95 9.34 18.01
C VAL A 223 -8.12 8.79 19.42
N TYR A 224 -7.49 9.37 20.43
CA TYR A 224 -7.55 8.88 21.81
C TYR A 224 -8.98 8.98 22.38
N THR A 225 -9.60 10.17 22.35
CA THR A 225 -10.96 10.38 22.86
C THR A 225 -12.04 9.82 21.92
N ASN A 226 -11.91 10.01 20.61
CA ASN A 226 -12.90 9.48 19.66
C ASN A 226 -12.84 7.96 19.56
N GLY A 227 -11.63 7.37 19.58
CA GLY A 227 -11.44 5.92 19.61
C GLY A 227 -11.97 5.30 20.89
N ALA A 228 -11.70 5.89 22.06
CA ALA A 228 -12.28 5.43 23.32
C ALA A 228 -13.82 5.49 23.33
N LYS A 229 -14.41 6.48 22.64
CA LYS A 229 -15.87 6.59 22.49
C LYS A 229 -16.45 5.53 21.55
N VAL A 230 -15.78 5.28 20.42
CA VAL A 230 -16.20 4.26 19.43
C VAL A 230 -16.02 2.84 19.97
N LEU A 231 -14.99 2.61 20.78
CA LEU A 231 -14.68 1.32 21.41
C LEU A 231 -15.40 1.12 22.75
N ASN A 232 -16.25 2.06 23.17
CA ASN A 232 -17.03 1.91 24.40
C ASN A 232 -18.19 0.94 24.15
N THR A 233 -18.03 -0.30 24.60
CA THR A 233 -19.00 -1.38 24.42
C THR A 233 -20.06 -1.46 25.52
N LYS A 234 -20.23 -0.40 26.32
CA LYS A 234 -21.29 -0.35 27.35
C LYS A 234 -22.65 -0.26 26.66
N GLN A 235 -23.46 -1.29 26.82
CA GLN A 235 -24.76 -1.40 26.18
C GLN A 235 -25.88 -1.52 27.21
N ALA A 236 -27.07 -1.00 26.86
CA ALA A 236 -28.25 -1.04 27.73
C ALA A 236 -28.64 -2.49 28.07
N SER A 237 -29.19 -2.69 29.28
CA SER A 237 -29.65 -4.00 29.75
C SER A 237 -30.70 -4.58 28.80
N GLY A 238 -30.31 -5.62 28.05
CA GLY A 238 -31.17 -6.30 27.08
C GLY A 238 -30.57 -6.50 25.68
N ALA A 239 -29.42 -5.89 25.36
CA ALA A 239 -28.76 -6.13 24.07
C ALA A 239 -27.91 -7.41 24.06
N LEU A 240 -28.17 -8.31 23.10
CA LEU A 240 -27.37 -9.53 22.86
C LEU A 240 -26.01 -9.16 22.21
N THR A 241 -25.01 -8.88 23.04
CA THR A 241 -23.65 -8.48 22.64
C THR A 241 -22.95 -9.46 21.69
N CYS A 242 -23.27 -10.75 21.77
CA CYS A 242 -22.70 -11.78 20.89
C CYS A 242 -23.09 -11.59 19.41
N VAL A 243 -24.27 -11.04 19.12
CA VAL A 243 -24.76 -10.84 17.74
C VAL A 243 -24.01 -9.71 17.04
N ASN A 244 -23.60 -8.67 17.78
CA ASN A 244 -22.77 -7.60 17.22
C ASN A 244 -21.34 -8.10 16.94
N GLY A 245 -20.82 -9.01 17.78
CA GLY A 245 -19.51 -9.63 17.58
C GLY A 245 -19.44 -10.52 16.32
N ILE A 246 -20.44 -11.38 16.09
CA ILE A 246 -20.44 -12.26 14.91
C ILE A 246 -20.56 -11.48 13.60
N ARG A 247 -21.32 -10.38 13.59
CA ARG A 247 -21.41 -9.49 12.43
C ARG A 247 -20.07 -8.84 12.11
N PHE A 248 -19.35 -8.37 13.11
CA PHE A 248 -18.01 -7.82 12.92
C PHE A 248 -17.06 -8.85 12.32
N LEU A 249 -16.97 -10.04 12.92
CA LEU A 249 -16.11 -11.12 12.42
C LEU A 249 -16.47 -11.54 10.99
N SER A 250 -17.77 -11.60 10.66
CA SER A 250 -18.23 -11.93 9.31
C SER A 250 -17.82 -10.88 8.27
N LEU A 251 -17.93 -9.58 8.58
CA LEU A 251 -17.54 -8.50 7.67
C LEU A 251 -16.01 -8.41 7.53
N SER A 252 -15.27 -8.56 8.63
CA SER A 252 -13.80 -8.57 8.61
C SER A 252 -13.26 -9.70 7.74
N TRP A 253 -13.84 -10.90 7.83
CA TRP A 253 -13.45 -12.05 7.01
C TRP A 253 -13.68 -11.80 5.51
N VAL A 254 -14.84 -11.23 5.15
CA VAL A 254 -15.19 -10.90 3.76
C VAL A 254 -14.23 -9.86 3.18
N ILE A 255 -13.90 -8.81 3.93
CA ILE A 255 -12.95 -7.77 3.51
C ILE A 255 -11.56 -8.37 3.30
N TRP A 256 -11.12 -9.26 4.20
CA TRP A 256 -9.81 -9.91 4.09
C TRP A 256 -9.73 -10.81 2.85
N GLY A 257 -10.79 -11.57 2.57
CA GLY A 257 -10.90 -12.39 1.36
C GLY A 257 -10.86 -11.56 0.08
N HIS A 258 -11.65 -10.47 -0.01
CA HIS A 258 -11.62 -9.59 -1.17
C HIS A 258 -10.25 -8.94 -1.40
N THR A 259 -9.57 -8.55 -0.32
CA THR A 259 -8.22 -7.98 -0.41
C THR A 259 -7.23 -8.99 -1.00
N TYR A 260 -7.31 -10.26 -0.58
CA TYR A 260 -6.44 -11.32 -1.07
C TYR A 260 -6.72 -11.69 -2.53
N VAL A 261 -8.00 -11.83 -2.90
CA VAL A 261 -8.41 -12.12 -4.28
C VAL A 261 -7.99 -10.99 -5.23
N PHE A 262 -8.18 -9.73 -4.82
CA PHE A 262 -7.76 -8.59 -5.63
C PHE A 262 -6.24 -8.57 -5.83
N ALA A 263 -5.47 -8.78 -4.76
CA ALA A 263 -4.01 -8.85 -4.82
C ALA A 263 -3.49 -9.94 -5.77
N MET A 264 -4.09 -11.13 -5.73
CA MET A 264 -3.71 -12.25 -6.60
C MET A 264 -4.11 -12.03 -8.06
N THR A 265 -5.19 -11.28 -8.32
CA THR A 265 -5.67 -11.00 -9.68
C THR A 265 -4.84 -9.92 -10.38
N THR A 266 -4.17 -9.05 -9.62
CA THR A 266 -3.37 -7.94 -10.15
C THR A 266 -1.86 -8.24 -10.34
N ILE A 267 -1.44 -9.50 -10.20
CA ILE A 267 -0.04 -9.95 -10.38
C ILE A 267 0.06 -10.91 -11.57
#